data_AF-A0A925W218-F1
#
_entry.id   AF-A0A925W218-F1
#
_cell.length_a   1.000
_cell.length_b   1.000
_cell.length_c   1.000
_cell.angle_alpha   90.00
_cell.angle_beta   90.00
_cell.angle_gamma   90.00
#
_symmetry.space_group_name_H-M   'P 1'
#
loop_
_entity.id
_entity.type
_entity.pdbx_description
1 polymer ?
#
loop_
_entity_poly.entity_id
_entity_poly.type
_entity_poly.pdbx_seq_one_letter_code
_entity_poly.pdbx_strand_id
1 'polypeptide(L)' 'MVFKALADPTRRRLLDLLHEDNGQTLNALCEHMSMARQSVTQHLQLLEDANLSAIVWHGREKLHYLNAVP' A
#
# COMPACT_ATOMS: atom_id res chain seq x y z
N MET A 1 -2.09 -15.35 -4.63
CA MET A 1 -3.11 -15.09 -5.69
C MET A 1 -3.58 -13.65 -5.56
N VAL A 2 -3.44 -12.86 -6.62
CA VAL A 2 -3.83 -11.43 -6.68
C VAL A 2 -5.28 -11.21 -6.26
N PHE A 3 -6.20 -12.08 -6.67
CA PHE A 3 -7.62 -12.01 -6.30
C PHE A 3 -7.87 -12.02 -4.79
N LYS A 4 -7.07 -12.76 -4.02
CA LYS A 4 -7.17 -12.79 -2.55
C LYS A 4 -6.71 -11.46 -1.94
N ALA A 5 -5.73 -10.80 -2.55
CA ALA A 5 -5.28 -9.48 -2.11
C ALA A 5 -6.36 -8.41 -2.38
N LEU A 6 -7.03 -8.45 -3.53
CA LEU A 6 -8.09 -7.49 -3.87
C LEU A 6 -9.44 -7.72 -3.15
N ALA A 7 -9.68 -8.92 -2.60
CA ALA A 7 -10.93 -9.22 -1.91
C ALA A 7 -11.17 -8.41 -0.61
N ASP A 8 -10.12 -7.82 -0.05
CA ASP A 8 -10.17 -7.09 1.21
C ASP A 8 -10.38 -5.58 0.98
N PRO A 9 -11.36 -4.97 1.67
CA PRO A 9 -11.68 -3.56 1.48
C PRO A 9 -10.57 -2.62 1.95
N THR A 10 -9.79 -2.99 2.98
CA THR A 10 -8.67 -2.18 3.45
C THR A 10 -7.55 -2.15 2.41
N ARG A 11 -7.21 -3.31 1.84
CA ARG A 11 -6.20 -3.39 0.78
C ARG A 11 -6.62 -2.62 -0.47
N ARG A 12 -7.90 -2.70 -0.86
CA ARG A 12 -8.43 -1.85 -1.95
C ARG A 12 -8.30 -0.37 -1.62
N ARG A 13 -8.66 0.04 -0.40
CA ARG A 13 -8.51 1.44 0.02
C ARG A 13 -7.07 1.92 -0.02
N LEU A 14 -6.10 1.10 0.38
CA LEU A 14 -4.67 1.44 0.25
C LEU A 14 -4.24 1.60 -1.21
N LEU A 15 -4.73 0.75 -2.11
CA LEU A 15 -4.47 0.90 -3.54
C LEU A 15 -5.15 2.14 -4.12
N ASP A 16 -6.37 2.47 -3.67
CA ASP A 16 -7.06 3.71 -4.06
C ASP A 16 -6.27 4.95 -3.62
N LEU A 17 -5.76 4.96 -2.38
CA LEU A 17 -4.90 6.05 -1.89
C LEU A 17 -3.63 6.18 -2.73
N LEU A 18 -2.96 5.08 -3.05
CA LEU A 18 -1.75 5.07 -3.89
C LEU A 18 -2.04 5.41 -5.36
N HIS A 19 -3.27 5.19 -5.81
CA HIS A 19 -3.74 5.59 -7.13
C HIS A 19 -4.01 7.11 -7.18
N GLU A 20 -4.64 7.65 -6.12
CA GLU A 20 -4.92 9.08 -5.96
C GLU A 20 -3.64 9.90 -5.81
N ASP A 21 -2.70 9.43 -4.98
CA ASP A 21 -1.39 10.04 -4.76
C ASP A 21 -0.31 8.97 -4.62
N ASN A 22 0.65 8.94 -5.54
CA ASN A 22 1.62 7.87 -5.63
C ASN A 22 2.94 8.26 -4.94
N GLY A 23 3.65 7.29 -4.36
CA GLY A 23 4.89 7.57 -3.64
C GLY A 23 4.67 8.11 -2.22
N GLN A 24 3.70 7.55 -1.51
CA GLN A 24 3.39 7.95 -0.13
C GLN A 24 4.24 7.19 0.89
N THR A 25 4.53 7.84 2.02
CA THR A 25 5.13 7.16 3.17
C THR A 25 4.08 6.31 3.92
N LEU A 26 4.54 5.36 4.73
CA LEU A 26 3.66 4.63 5.64
C LEU A 26 2.88 5.56 6.58
N ASN A 27 3.48 6.68 7.02
CA ASN A 27 2.80 7.65 7.87
C ASN A 27 1.62 8.30 7.15
N ALA A 28 1.83 8.80 5.93
CA ALA A 28 0.79 9.42 5.12
C ALA A 28 -0.39 8.46 4.89
N LEU A 29 -0.11 7.21 4.52
CA LEU A 29 -1.15 6.19 4.35
C LEU A 29 -1.92 5.93 5.66
N CYS A 30 -1.25 5.96 6.80
CA CYS A 30 -1.88 5.75 8.10
C CYS A 30 -2.82 6.90 8.49
N GLU A 31 -2.58 8.13 8.06
CA GLU A 31 -3.46 9.29 8.34
C GLU A 31 -4.86 9.11 7.75
N HIS A 32 -4.97 8.36 6.66
CA HIS A 32 -6.25 8.05 6.00
C HIS A 32 -6.88 6.75 6.45
N MET A 33 -6.32 6.08 7.47
CA MET A 33 -6.73 4.74 7.88
C MET A 33 -7.15 4.70 9.35
N SER A 34 -8.35 4.18 9.61
CA SER A 34 -8.87 3.98 10.97
C SER A 34 -8.34 2.71 11.63
N MET A 35 -7.02 2.48 11.56
CA MET A 35 -6.37 1.31 12.16
C MET A 35 -4.92 1.58 12.57
N ALA A 36 -4.38 0.68 13.39
CA ALA A 36 -3.00 0.78 13.83
C ALA A 36 -2.01 0.67 12.66
N ARG A 37 -0.89 1.39 12.77
CA ARG A 37 0.22 1.35 11.80
C ARG A 37 0.67 -0.07 11.45
N GLN A 38 0.75 -0.96 12.45
CA GLN A 38 1.13 -2.37 12.24
C GLN A 38 0.15 -3.09 11.29
N SER A 39 -1.14 -2.80 11.38
CA SER A 39 -2.16 -3.38 10.49
C SER A 39 -1.95 -2.88 9.06
N VAL A 40 -1.68 -1.58 8.89
CA VAL A 40 -1.35 -1.00 7.57
C VAL A 40 -0.09 -1.65 6.98
N THR A 41 0.97 -1.82 7.78
CA THR A 41 2.19 -2.50 7.33
C THR A 41 1.93 -3.94 6.85
N GLN A 42 1.11 -4.71 7.58
CA GLN A 42 0.76 -6.08 7.17
C GLN A 42 -0.01 -6.10 5.85
N HIS A 43 -0.94 -5.16 5.65
CA HIS A 43 -1.67 -5.05 4.40
C HIS A 43 -0.77 -4.66 3.23
N LEU A 44 0.15 -3.70 3.43
CA LEU A 44 1.13 -3.30 2.40
C LEU A 44 2.07 -4.45 2.04
N GLN A 45 2.51 -5.26 3.01
CA GLN A 45 3.33 -6.44 2.72
C GLN A 45 2.57 -7.44 1.83
N LEU A 46 1.30 -7.71 2.13
CA LEU A 46 0.48 -8.60 1.29
C LEU A 46 0.24 -8.04 -0.11
N LEU A 47 0.17 -6.72 -0.28
CA LEU A 47 0.08 -6.07 -1.58
C LEU A 47 1.39 -6.16 -2.36
N GLU A 48 2.53 -5.97 -1.70
CA GLU A 48 3.87 -6.15 -2.26
C GLU A 48 4.11 -7.60 -2.69
N ASP A 49 3.79 -8.58 -1.84
CA ASP A 49 3.89 -10.01 -2.15
C ASP A 49 2.97 -10.41 -3.32
N ALA A 50 1.88 -9.68 -3.53
CA ALA A 50 0.96 -9.85 -4.65
C ALA A 50 1.35 -9.03 -5.89
N ASN A 51 2.49 -8.32 -5.86
CA ASN A 51 2.98 -7.44 -6.91
C ASN A 51 2.02 -6.28 -7.25
N LEU A 52 1.15 -5.87 -6.32
CA LEU A 52 0.19 -4.76 -6.48
C LEU A 52 0.72 -3.43 -5.95
N SER A 53 1.77 -3.45 -5.14
CA SER A 53 2.50 -2.26 -4.71
C SER A 53 3.99 -2.50 -4.77
N ALA A 54 4.75 -1.44 -5.04
CA ALA A 54 6.21 -1.46 -5.02
C ALA A 54 6.73 -0.45 -3.99
N ILE A 55 7.98 -0.61 -3.58
CA ILE A 55 8.67 0.32 -2.69
C ILE A 55 9.86 0.93 -3.40
N VAL A 56 10.04 2.23 -3.20
CA VAL A 56 11.25 2.95 -3.60
C VAL A 56 11.80 3.69 -2.37
N TRP A 57 13.12 3.64 -2.19
CA TRP A 57 13.79 4.41 -1.15
C TRP A 57 14.25 5.75 -1.70
N HIS A 58 13.80 6.85 -1.09
CA HIS A 58 14.26 8.20 -1.37
C HIS A 58 15.01 8.73 -0.14
N GLY A 59 16.35 8.63 -0.19
CA GLY A 59 17.18 8.96 0.97
C GLY A 59 16.87 8.05 2.17
N ARG A 60 16.25 8.60 3.21
CA ARG A 60 15.83 7.86 4.42
C ARG A 60 14.35 7.48 4.42
N GLU A 61 13.60 7.89 3.40
CA GLU A 61 12.17 7.66 3.31
C GLU A 61 11.86 6.43 2.46
N LYS A 62 10.99 5.56 2.99
CA LYS A 62 10.43 4.41 2.29
C LYS A 62 9.10 4.85 1.68
N LEU A 63 9.07 4.97 0.36
CA LEU A 63 7.89 5.39 -0.39
C LEU A 63 7.20 4.17 -1.00
N HIS A 64 5.88 4.13 -0.90
CA HIS A 64 5.02 3.09 -1.45
C HIS A 64 4.39 3.58 -2.73
N TYR A 65 4.40 2.73 -3.75
CA TYR A 65 3.85 3.02 -5.06
C TYR A 65 2.82 1.98 -5.48
N LEU A 66 1.75 2.43 -6.16
CA LEU A 66 0.87 1.51 -6.87
C LEU A 66 1.65 0.84 -8.00
N ASN A 67 1.60 -0.50 -8.05
CA ASN A 67 2.12 -1.25 -9.18
C ASN A 67 0.98 -1.57 -10.14
N ALA A 68 0.91 -0.86 -11.26
CA ALA A 68 -0.17 -0.98 -12.24
C ALA A 68 0.08 -2.05 -13.32
N VAL A 69 1.10 -2.91 -13.15
CA VAL A 69 1.42 -3.91 -14.17
C VAL A 69 0.34 -5.02 -14.15
N PRO A 70 -0.26 -5.35 -15.31
CA PRO A 70 -1.28 -6.39 -15.43
C PRO A 70 -0.75 -7.80 -15.15
#